data_AF-A0A6A3C7E3-F1
#
_entry.id   AF-A0A6A3C7E3-F1
#
_cell.length_a   1.000
_cell.length_b   1.000
_cell.length_c   1.000
_cell.angle_alpha   90.00
_cell.angle_beta   90.00
_cell.angle_gamma   90.00
#
_symmetry.space_group_name_H-M   'P 1'
#
loop_
_entity.id
_entity.type
_entity.pdbx_description
1 polymer ?
#
loop_
_entity_poly.entity_id
_entity_poly.type
_entity_poly.pdbx_seq_one_letter_code
_entity_poly.pdbx_strand_id
1 'polypeptide(L)' 'MQDRMDKKLTQAQLAQMINEKPQIIQEYESRTAIPNQQIIGKLERALGAKLRGKK' A
#
# COMPACT_ATOMS: atom_id res chain seq x y z
N MET A 1 -2.69 11.25 0.79
CA MET A 1 -1.44 10.52 0.50
C MET A 1 -0.30 11.01 1.43
N GLN A 2 -0.44 10.92 2.76
CA GLN A 2 0.61 11.39 3.70
C GLN A 2 1.24 10.26 4.53
N ASP A 3 0.59 9.09 4.67
CA ASP A 3 1.12 7.95 5.42
C ASP A 3 2.44 7.35 4.88
N ARG A 4 2.77 7.57 3.59
CA ARG A 4 4.05 7.09 3.02
C ARG A 4 5.24 8.00 3.32
N MET A 5 5.01 9.31 3.47
CA MET A 5 6.08 10.24 3.76
C MET A 5 6.59 10.09 5.21
N ASP A 6 5.71 9.74 6.13
CA ASP A 6 6.04 9.54 7.54
C ASP A 6 7.01 8.36 7.77
N LYS A 7 6.89 7.29 6.97
CA LYS A 7 7.72 6.09 7.10
C LYS A 7 8.94 6.00 6.17
N LYS A 8 9.17 6.98 5.29
CA LYS A 8 10.23 6.93 4.24
C LYS A 8 10.21 5.64 3.39
N LEU A 9 9.05 4.98 3.27
CA LEU A 9 8.93 3.72 2.52
C LEU A 9 8.66 4.00 1.04
N THR A 10 9.56 3.53 0.18
CA THR A 10 9.36 3.56 -1.28
C THR A 10 8.33 2.50 -1.69
N GLN A 11 7.69 2.68 -2.85
CA GLN A 11 6.71 1.70 -3.38
C GLN A 11 7.34 0.31 -3.48
N ALA A 12 8.61 0.27 -3.90
CA ALA A 12 9.39 -0.96 -3.99
C ALA A 12 9.63 -1.63 -2.63
N GLN A 13 9.98 -0.87 -1.59
CA GLN A 13 10.14 -1.42 -0.24
C GLN A 13 8.81 -1.96 0.29
N LEU A 14 7.73 -1.22 0.10
CA LEU A 14 6.40 -1.66 0.53
C LEU A 14 5.95 -2.91 -0.22
N ALA A 15 6.21 -2.97 -1.52
CA ALA A 15 5.96 -4.14 -2.36
C ALA A 15 6.76 -5.35 -1.89
N GLN A 16 8.05 -5.18 -1.58
CA GLN A 16 8.89 -6.24 -1.01
C GLN A 16 8.36 -6.74 0.34
N MET A 17 7.92 -5.85 1.23
CA MET A 17 7.38 -6.23 2.53
C MET A 17 6.11 -7.09 2.43
N ILE A 18 5.25 -6.81 1.44
CA ILE A 18 4.01 -7.57 1.25
C ILE A 18 4.15 -8.70 0.22
N ASN A 19 5.36 -8.88 -0.33
CA ASN A 19 5.68 -9.83 -1.39
C ASN A 19 4.80 -9.64 -2.63
N GLU A 20 4.68 -8.39 -3.08
CA GLU A 20 3.94 -7.98 -4.27
C GLU A 20 4.84 -7.19 -5.22
N LYS A 21 4.30 -6.89 -6.41
CA LYS A 21 4.98 -6.02 -7.37
C LYS A 21 4.79 -4.54 -7.00
N PRO A 22 5.80 -3.68 -7.18
CA PRO A 22 5.66 -2.23 -6.97
C PRO A 22 4.58 -1.60 -7.85
N GLN A 23 4.33 -2.19 -9.02
CA GLN A 23 3.26 -1.78 -9.93
C GLN A 23 1.88 -1.90 -9.28
N ILE A 24 1.63 -2.99 -8.54
CA ILE A 24 0.38 -3.21 -7.81
C ILE A 24 0.18 -2.09 -6.77
N ILE A 25 1.21 -1.77 -5.98
CA ILE A 25 1.17 -0.66 -5.01
C ILE A 25 0.80 0.66 -5.71
N GLN A 26 1.44 0.95 -6.84
CA GLN A 26 1.18 2.17 -7.62
C GLN A 26 -0.27 2.22 -8.13
N GLU A 27 -0.82 1.10 -8.58
CA GLU A 27 -2.23 0.99 -8.97
C GLU A 27 -3.18 1.20 -7.77
N TYR A 28 -2.83 0.69 -6.59
CA TYR A 28 -3.61 0.92 -5.35
C TYR A 28 -3.58 2.40 -4.94
N GLU A 29 -2.44 3.06 -5.08
CA GLU A 29 -2.31 4.50 -4.85
C GLU A 29 -3.05 5.34 -5.89
N SER A 30 -3.10 4.85 -7.13
CA SER A 30 -3.80 5.51 -8.24
C SER A 30 -5.29 5.18 -8.30
N ARG A 31 -5.81 4.36 -7.37
CA ARG A 31 -7.20 3.88 -7.33
C ARG A 31 -7.65 3.08 -8.56
N THR A 32 -6.69 2.57 -9.34
CA THR A 32 -6.95 1.73 -10.53
C THR A 32 -6.76 0.24 -10.23
N ALA A 33 -6.17 -0.11 -9.08
CA ALA A 33 -5.97 -1.51 -8.70
C ALA A 33 -7.27 -2.25 -8.42
N ILE A 34 -7.25 -3.54 -8.78
CA ILE A 34 -8.26 -4.51 -8.37
C ILE A 34 -8.19 -4.65 -6.84
N PRO A 35 -9.30 -4.42 -6.10
CA PRO A 35 -9.30 -4.50 -4.65
C PRO A 35 -9.14 -5.95 -4.16
N ASN A 36 -7.93 -6.32 -3.77
CA ASN A 36 -7.60 -7.60 -3.16
C ASN A 36 -7.46 -7.43 -1.65
N GLN A 37 -8.35 -8.09 -0.89
CA GLN A 37 -8.34 -8.01 0.58
C GLN A 37 -7.03 -8.51 1.22
N GLN A 38 -6.33 -9.48 0.60
CA GLN A 38 -5.03 -9.92 1.13
C GLN A 38 -3.99 -8.80 1.02
N ILE A 39 -3.92 -8.14 -0.13
CA ILE A 39 -2.96 -7.06 -0.38
C ILE A 39 -3.25 -5.89 0.56
N ILE A 40 -4.53 -5.53 0.71
CA ILE A 40 -4.96 -4.50 1.66
C ILE A 40 -4.54 -4.86 3.08
N GLY A 41 -4.81 -6.08 3.56
CA GLY A 41 -4.42 -6.48 4.93
C GLY A 41 -2.91 -6.49 5.15
N LYS A 42 -2.12 -6.88 4.14
CA LYS A 42 -0.65 -6.83 4.21
C LYS A 42 -0.14 -5.37 4.20
N LEU A 43 -0.71 -4.53 3.35
CA LEU A 43 -0.41 -3.10 3.28
C LEU A 43 -0.74 -2.39 4.60
N GLU A 44 -1.88 -2.68 5.21
CA GLU A 44 -2.29 -2.11 6.49
C GLU A 44 -1.33 -2.50 7.61
N ARG A 45 -0.78 -3.73 7.60
CA ARG A 45 0.27 -4.12 8.55
C ARG A 45 1.60 -3.43 8.27
N ALA A 46 2.04 -3.40 7.01
CA ALA A 46 3.33 -2.82 6.63
C ALA A 46 3.36 -1.29 6.88
N LEU A 47 2.29 -0.60 6.48
CA LEU A 47 2.14 0.83 6.71
C LEU A 47 1.69 1.14 8.14
N GLY A 48 1.07 0.19 8.86
CA GLY A 48 0.47 0.46 10.17
C GLY A 48 -0.73 1.42 10.09
N ALA A 49 -1.25 1.63 8.90
CA ALA A 49 -2.28 2.61 8.59
C ALA A 49 -3.42 1.93 7.83
N LYS A 50 -4.67 2.26 8.21
CA LYS A 50 -5.84 1.73 7.50
C LYS A 50 -5.97 2.42 6.15
N LEU A 51 -5.73 1.67 5.07
CA LEU A 51 -5.93 2.14 3.69
C LEU A 51 -7.41 2.25 3.32
N ARG A 52 -8.31 1.72 4.16
CA ARG A 52 -9.76 1.92 4.05
C ARG A 52 -10.16 3.33 4.49
N GLY A 53 -10.16 4.25 3.53
CA GLY A 53 -10.95 5.48 3.51
C GLY A 53 -10.99 6.30 4.80
N LYS A 54 -9.98 7.15 5.02
CA LYS A 54 -10.30 8.47 5.58
C LYS A 54 -10.84 9.32 4.42
N LYS A 55 -12.04 9.88 4.64
CA LYS A 55 -12.69 10.89 3.78
C LYS A 55 -11.69 11.91 3.26
#